data_AF-A0A1X3CZ85-F1
#
_entry.id   AF-A0A1X3CZ85-F1
#
_cell.length_a   1.000
_cell.length_b   1.000
_cell.length_c   1.000
_cell.angle_alpha   90.00
_cell.angle_beta   90.00
_cell.angle_gamma   90.00
#
_symmetry.space_group_name_H-M   'P 1'
#
loop_
_entity.id
_entity.type
_entity.pdbx_description
1 polymer ?
#
loop_
_entity_poly.entity_id
_entity_poly.type
_entity_poly.pdbx_seq_one_letter_code
_entity_poly.pdbx_strand_id
1 'polypeptide(L)'
;MTIRNDTYTMYKGKEYRILYHDGMAKLVSKNAEDLEKGFVEKVYDAKQFKYTPKQLAEKIYTLIVPPNEVGEVYSIKPYCLYQGYEFFILREENGHYILSESHTVTGGPLIEKF
;
A
#
# COMPACT_ATOMS: atom_id res chain seq x y z
N MET A 1 -12.83 8.02 -2.41
CA MET A 1 -11.47 8.46 -2.79
C MET A 1 -10.50 7.45 -2.20
N THR A 2 -9.31 7.20 -2.76
CA THR A 2 -8.35 6.26 -2.14
C THR A 2 -7.12 7.02 -1.68
N ILE A 3 -6.87 7.03 -0.38
CA ILE A 3 -5.66 7.62 0.20
C ILE A 3 -4.45 6.79 -0.23
N ARG A 4 -3.43 7.46 -0.75
CA ARG A 4 -2.12 6.87 -1.01
C ARG A 4 -1.26 7.02 0.25
N ASN A 5 -0.99 5.92 0.93
CA ASN A 5 -0.16 5.88 2.14
C ASN A 5 0.74 4.64 2.11
N ASP A 6 1.81 4.70 1.31
CA ASP A 6 2.64 3.54 0.99
C ASP A 6 3.98 3.99 0.38
N THR A 7 4.85 3.02 0.10
CA THR A 7 6.12 3.21 -0.61
C THR A 7 5.98 2.87 -2.09
N TYR A 8 6.54 3.72 -2.94
CA TYR A 8 6.42 3.69 -4.39
C TYR A 8 7.77 3.82 -5.08
N THR A 9 7.81 3.44 -6.35
CA THR A 9 8.95 3.62 -7.25
C THR A 9 8.47 3.72 -8.70
N MET A 10 9.35 4.19 -9.59
CA MET A 10 9.14 4.15 -11.03
C MET A 10 9.76 2.89 -11.63
N TYR A 11 8.99 2.18 -12.46
CA TYR A 11 9.47 1.06 -13.27
C TYR A 11 8.95 1.20 -14.70
N LYS A 12 9.86 1.23 -15.68
CA LYS A 12 9.56 1.36 -17.12
C LYS A 12 8.53 2.47 -17.42
N GLY A 13 8.69 3.63 -16.78
CA GLY A 13 7.84 4.81 -17.02
C GLY A 13 6.49 4.82 -16.29
N LYS A 14 6.19 3.84 -15.44
CA LYS A 14 4.97 3.81 -14.62
C LYS A 14 5.30 3.68 -13.14
N GLU A 15 4.52 4.35 -12.31
CA GLU A 15 4.64 4.30 -10.84
C GLU A 15 3.95 3.04 -10.30
N TYR A 16 4.63 2.34 -9.39
CA TYR A 16 4.11 1.15 -8.73
C TYR A 16 4.35 1.23 -7.22
N ARG A 17 3.45 0.61 -6.45
CA ARG A 17 3.73 0.31 -5.05
C ARG A 17 4.84 -0.73 -4.99
N ILE A 18 5.81 -0.53 -4.10
CA ILE A 18 6.95 -1.43 -3.92
C ILE A 18 6.98 -1.99 -2.50
N LEU A 19 7.28 -3.28 -2.41
CA LEU A 19 7.57 -4.00 -1.17
C LEU A 19 8.96 -4.62 -1.29
N TYR A 20 9.62 -4.83 -0.16
CA TYR A 20 10.86 -5.59 -0.12
C TYR A 20 10.56 -7.09 0.07
N HIS A 21 11.23 -7.95 -0.69
CA HIS A 21 11.09 -9.40 -0.60
C HIS A 21 12.43 -10.07 -0.90
N ASP A 22 13.09 -10.61 0.12
CA ASP A 22 14.35 -11.38 -0.01
C ASP A 22 15.44 -10.69 -0.85
N GLY A 23 15.72 -9.41 -0.60
CA GLY A 23 16.73 -8.67 -1.38
C GLY A 23 16.21 -8.10 -2.69
N MET A 24 14.98 -8.41 -3.06
CA MET A 24 14.38 -8.01 -4.33
C MET A 24 13.28 -6.96 -4.15
N ALA A 25 13.08 -6.16 -5.19
CA ALA A 25 11.97 -5.24 -5.29
C ALA A 25 10.72 -6.00 -5.78
N LYS A 26 9.67 -5.99 -4.97
CA LYS A 26 8.36 -6.56 -5.33
C LYS A 26 7.39 -5.44 -5.68
N LEU A 27 7.12 -5.29 -6.97
CA LEU A 27 6.14 -4.34 -7.50
C LEU A 27 4.73 -4.90 -7.34
N VAL A 28 3.78 -4.04 -7.02
CA VAL A 28 2.37 -4.39 -6.81
C VAL A 28 1.51 -3.53 -7.74
N SER A 29 0.65 -4.18 -8.51
CA SER A 29 -0.32 -3.55 -9.42
C SER A 29 -1.74 -4.06 -9.16
N LYS A 30 -2.72 -3.21 -9.46
CA LYS A 30 -4.15 -3.56 -9.55
C LYS A 30 -4.68 -3.56 -10.99
N ASN A 31 -3.83 -3.31 -11.99
CA ASN A 31 -4.22 -3.30 -13.40
C ASN A 31 -3.85 -4.65 -14.05
N ALA A 32 -4.85 -5.31 -14.64
CA ALA A 32 -4.70 -6.59 -15.34
C ALA A 32 -3.80 -6.50 -16.58
N GLU A 33 -3.72 -5.34 -17.25
CA GLU A 33 -2.85 -5.12 -18.42
C GLU A 33 -1.37 -5.27 -18.07
N ASP A 34 -0.99 -5.13 -16.79
CA ASP A 34 0.41 -5.34 -16.38
C ASP A 34 0.82 -6.83 -16.46
N LEU A 35 -0.12 -7.77 -16.67
CA LEU A 35 0.19 -9.16 -17.04
C LEU A 35 1.04 -9.23 -18.32
N GLU A 36 0.76 -8.36 -19.31
CA GLU A 36 1.53 -8.28 -20.56
C GLU A 36 2.99 -7.83 -20.33
N LYS A 37 3.27 -7.24 -19.16
CA LYS A 37 4.59 -6.77 -18.74
C LYS A 37 5.31 -7.77 -17.83
N GLY A 38 4.79 -8.99 -17.71
CA GLY A 38 5.38 -10.08 -16.94
C GLY A 38 4.94 -10.13 -15.47
N PHE A 39 3.98 -9.30 -15.04
CA PHE A 39 3.40 -9.46 -13.71
C PHE A 39 2.63 -10.78 -13.62
N VAL A 40 2.53 -11.34 -12.42
CA VAL A 40 1.74 -12.54 -12.14
C VAL A 40 0.59 -12.22 -11.19
N GLU A 41 -0.57 -12.82 -11.42
CA GLU A 41 -1.72 -12.70 -10.51
C GLU A 41 -1.39 -13.39 -9.19
N LYS A 42 -1.51 -12.65 -8.09
CA LYS A 42 -1.33 -13.16 -6.74
C LYS A 42 -2.61 -13.85 -6.31
N VAL A 43 -2.56 -15.19 -6.22
CA VAL A 43 -3.64 -16.00 -5.67
C VAL A 43 -3.47 -16.10 -4.16
N TYR A 44 -4.44 -15.60 -3.41
CA TYR A 44 -4.46 -15.72 -1.95
C TYR A 44 -5.06 -17.07 -1.55
N ASP A 45 -4.39 -17.80 -0.66
CA ASP A 45 -4.99 -18.97 -0.02
C ASP A 45 -5.99 -18.51 1.05
N ALA A 46 -7.28 -18.75 0.79
CA ALA A 46 -8.37 -18.41 1.69
C ALA A 46 -8.25 -19.11 3.07
N LYS A 47 -7.44 -20.16 3.19
CA LYS A 47 -7.24 -20.91 4.44
C LYS A 47 -6.48 -20.14 5.51
N GLN A 48 -5.76 -19.07 5.16
CA GLN A 48 -4.94 -18.33 6.15
C GLN A 48 -5.71 -17.27 6.96
N PHE A 49 -7.03 -17.10 6.78
CA PHE A 49 -7.91 -16.18 7.54
C PHE A 49 -7.41 -14.72 7.72
N LYS A 50 -6.38 -14.30 6.98
CA LYS A 50 -5.77 -12.97 7.07
C LYS A 50 -6.48 -11.91 6.23
N TYR A 51 -7.36 -12.31 5.32
CA TYR A 51 -7.96 -11.44 4.32
C TYR A 51 -9.49 -11.54 4.34
N THR A 52 -10.15 -10.39 4.23
CA THR A 52 -11.61 -10.32 4.09
C THR A 52 -12.04 -10.84 2.71
N PRO A 53 -13.29 -11.32 2.56
CA PRO A 53 -13.81 -11.75 1.24
C PRO A 53 -13.66 -10.69 0.15
N LYS A 54 -13.81 -9.41 0.50
CA LYS A 54 -13.59 -8.28 -0.41
C LYS A 54 -12.13 -8.19 -0.88
N GLN A 55 -11.17 -8.38 0.03
CA GLN A 55 -9.75 -8.39 -0.31
C GLN A 55 -9.34 -9.61 -1.12
N LEU A 56 -9.98 -10.76 -0.90
CA LEU A 56 -9.77 -11.97 -1.70
C LEU A 56 -10.34 -11.82 -3.11
N ALA A 57 -11.42 -11.06 -3.28
CA ALA A 57 -12.00 -10.74 -4.58
C ALA A 57 -11.19 -9.68 -5.35
N GLU A 58 -10.38 -8.86 -4.68
CA GLU A 58 -9.50 -7.90 -5.33
C GLU A 58 -8.30 -8.61 -5.98
N LYS A 59 -8.27 -8.61 -7.31
CA LYS A 59 -7.12 -9.10 -8.07
C LYS A 59 -5.91 -8.18 -7.87
N ILE A 60 -4.80 -8.78 -7.46
CA ILE A 60 -3.53 -8.09 -7.28
C ILE A 60 -2.49 -8.79 -8.13
N TYR A 61 -1.70 -8.02 -8.87
CA TYR A 61 -0.64 -8.50 -9.73
C TYR A 61 0.70 -8.09 -9.14
N THR A 62 1.68 -8.98 -9.17
CA THR A 62 3.01 -8.69 -8.63
C THR A 62 4.13 -9.07 -9.59
N LEU A 63 5.21 -8.31 -9.56
CA LEU A 63 6.43 -8.59 -10.30
C LEU A 63 7.62 -8.47 -9.34
N ILE A 64 8.53 -9.44 -9.37
CA ILE A 64 9.78 -9.40 -8.61
C ILE A 64 10.89 -9.00 -9.57
N VAL A 65 11.60 -7.93 -9.25
CA VAL A 65 12.74 -7.43 -10.03
C VAL A 65 13.93 -7.13 -9.12
N PRO A 66 15.15 -7.20 -9.66
CA PRO A 66 16.33 -6.67 -8.98
C PRO A 66 16.15 -5.21 -8.54
N PRO A 67 16.69 -4.78 -7.38
CA PRO A 67 16.57 -3.40 -6.92
C PRO A 67 17.20 -2.35 -7.84
N ASN A 68 18.16 -2.73 -8.69
CA ASN A 68 18.79 -1.82 -9.65
C ASN A 68 17.95 -1.58 -10.91
N GLU A 69 16.85 -2.30 -11.11
CA GLU A 69 15.91 -2.07 -12.23
C GLU A 69 14.83 -1.03 -11.91
N VAL A 70 14.66 -0.69 -10.64
CA VAL A 70 13.66 0.29 -10.19
C VAL A 70 14.32 1.66 -10.00
N GLY A 71 13.52 2.71 -10.21
CA GLY A 71 13.96 4.08 -9.97
C GLY A 71 14.03 4.43 -8.48
N GLU A 72 14.10 5.72 -8.19
CA GLU A 72 14.07 6.22 -6.83
C GLU A 72 12.85 5.70 -6.05
N VAL A 73 13.10 5.33 -4.80
CA VAL A 73 12.08 4.83 -3.88
C VAL A 73 11.67 5.97 -2.95
N TYR A 74 10.37 6.23 -2.88
CA TYR A 74 9.80 7.28 -2.04
C TYR A 74 8.55 6.82 -1.33
N SER A 75 8.27 7.40 -0.18
CA SER A 75 7.07 7.13 0.59
C SER A 75 6.12 8.31 0.52
N ILE A 76 4.84 8.02 0.28
CA ILE A 76 3.77 9.00 0.43
C ILE A 76 3.15 8.77 1.80
N LYS A 77 3.17 9.81 2.63
CA LYS A 77 2.61 9.80 4.00
C LYS A 77 1.69 11.02 4.15
N PRO A 78 0.38 10.86 3.92
CA PRO A 78 -0.56 11.96 4.06
C PRO A 78 -0.75 12.31 5.54
N TYR A 79 -1.01 13.58 5.82
CA TYR A 79 -1.24 14.10 7.15
C TYR A 79 -2.38 15.13 7.15
N CYS A 80 -2.92 15.43 8.33
CA CYS A 80 -3.85 16.51 8.56
C CYS A 80 -3.52 17.27 9.84
N LEU A 81 -4.01 18.50 9.94
CA LEU A 81 -3.99 19.27 11.18
C LEU A 81 -5.32 19.10 11.92
N TYR A 82 -5.27 18.64 13.17
CA TYR A 82 -6.43 18.52 14.05
C TYR A 82 -6.14 19.23 15.37
N GLN A 83 -6.97 20.23 15.71
CA GLN A 83 -6.81 21.07 16.90
C GLN A 83 -5.41 21.72 17.04
N GLY A 84 -4.75 22.03 15.91
CA GLY A 84 -3.42 22.62 15.89
C GLY A 84 -2.25 21.63 15.94
N TYR A 85 -2.54 20.32 16.00
CA TYR A 85 -1.53 19.26 15.99
C TYR A 85 -1.56 18.49 14.67
N GLU A 86 -0.39 18.05 14.22
CA GLU A 86 -0.23 17.23 13.01
C GLU A 86 -0.45 15.75 13.32
N PHE A 87 -1.26 15.09 12.49
CA PHE A 87 -1.47 13.65 12.56
C PHE A 87 -1.33 13.02 11.17
N PHE A 88 -0.66 11.86 11.11
CA PHE A 88 -0.62 11.04 9.91
C PHE A 88 -1.98 10.39 9.65
N ILE A 89 -2.41 10.37 8.39
CA ILE A 89 -3.62 9.67 7.98
C ILE A 89 -3.23 8.25 7.58
N LEU A 90 -3.63 7.27 8.39
CA LEU A 90 -3.29 5.87 8.15
C LEU A 90 -4.16 5.26 7.04
N ARG A 91 -5.48 5.43 7.15
CA ARG A 91 -6.48 4.92 6.20
C ARG A 91 -7.84 5.60 6.40
N GLU A 92 -8.71 5.47 5.40
CA GLU A 92 -10.13 5.78 5.50
C GLU A 92 -10.90 4.49 5.83
N GLU A 93 -11.80 4.55 6.81
CA GLU A 93 -12.66 3.46 7.22
C GLU A 93 -14.06 4.01 7.50
N ASN A 94 -15.06 3.55 6.73
CA ASN A 94 -16.47 3.97 6.83
C ASN A 94 -16.71 5.49 6.78
N GLY A 95 -15.96 6.22 5.94
CA GLY A 95 -16.07 7.67 5.83
C GLY A 95 -15.33 8.47 6.92
N HIS A 96 -14.64 7.79 7.83
CA HIS A 96 -13.79 8.39 8.84
C HIS A 96 -12.31 8.16 8.52
N TYR A 97 -11.46 9.09 8.93
CA TYR A 97 -10.00 8.93 8.82
C TYR A 97 -9.43 8.42 10.14
N ILE A 98 -8.60 7.39 10.06
CA ILE A 98 -7.83 6.88 11.21
C ILE A 98 -6.51 7.64 11.28
N LEU A 99 -6.30 8.36 12.38
CA LEU A 99 -5.16 9.25 12.59
C LEU A 99 -4.12 8.60 13.52
N SER A 100 -2.86 9.00 13.36
CA SER A 100 -1.76 8.52 14.21
C SER A 100 -0.71 9.61 14.41
N GLU A 101 -0.21 9.74 15.64
CA GLU A 101 0.92 10.62 15.98
C GLU A 101 2.25 10.10 15.40
N SER A 102 2.32 8.79 15.12
CA SER A 102 3.48 8.15 14.51
C SER A 102 3.16 7.54 13.15
N HIS A 103 4.15 7.56 12.27
CA HIS A 103 4.10 6.89 10.97
C HIS A 103 4.20 5.36 11.07
N THR A 104 4.47 4.82 12.26
CA THR A 104 4.46 3.39 12.60
C THR A 104 3.33 3.09 13.57
N VAL A 105 2.59 2.01 13.34
CA VAL A 105 1.63 1.46 14.32
C VAL A 105 2.42 0.75 15.42
N THR A 106 3.06 1.51 16.29
CA THR A 106 3.71 1.00 17.52
C THR A 106 2.95 1.41 18.78
N GLY A 107 1.99 2.35 18.66
CA GLY A 107 0.99 2.68 19.66
C GLY A 107 -0.42 2.49 19.08
N GLY A 108 -1.39 2.16 19.94
CA GLY A 108 -2.79 1.98 19.52
C GLY A 108 -3.34 3.26 18.85
N PRO A 109 -4.12 3.13 17.76
CA PRO A 109 -4.65 4.30 17.06
C PRO A 109 -5.62 5.08 17.96
N LEU A 110 -5.63 6.42 17.83
CA LEU A 110 -6.73 7.24 18.34
C LEU A 110 -7.96 6.95 17.48
N ILE A 111 -9.00 6.37 18.09
CA ILE A 111 -10.29 6.13 17.45
C ILE A 111 -11.28 7.13 18.05
N GLU A 112 -11.41 8.30 17.43
CA GLU A 112 -12.48 9.24 17.77
C GLU A 112 -13.68 9.00 16.83
N LYS A 113 -14.86 8.74 17.41
CA LYS A 113 -16.11 8.64 16.66
C LYS A 113 -16.59 10.07 16.36
N PHE A 114 -16.67 10.42 15.08
CA PHE A 114 -17.39 11.62 14.62
C PHE A 114 -18.85 11.30 14.38
#